data_AF-A0A646KC74-F1
#
_entry.id   AF-A0A646KC74-F1
#
_cell.length_a   1.000
_cell.length_b   1.000
_cell.length_c   1.000
_cell.angle_alpha   90.00
_cell.angle_beta   90.00
_cell.angle_gamma   90.00
#
_symmetry.space_group_name_H-M   'P 1'
#
loop_
_entity.id
_entity.type
_entity.pdbx_description
1 polymer ?
#
loop_
_entity_poly.entity_id
_entity_poly.type
_entity_poly.pdbx_seq_one_letter_code
_entity_poly.pdbx_strand_id
1 'polypeptide(L)'
;MALDPGLASTRIARNADGRLELFATGSDSALWHIWQTAPGGGWRGRWASRGGVLTTAPAVFRNADGRLEVFGGGADGRVWHIWQTEPGGPWAPEWRALGDQRILGRRIAVFQSGAGRLEVFVRGADNALWHTWQTEPNGGWTRHWVSRGGVLRGCPAVFQNADGRLEVFVRGADDALWHTWQTEPDGDWYPSWASRGGDLRADPAVFRNQDGRLEVFAMAPDNTLRHVWQSTPGGGWHGSWANRGGPRVGVPAVCQEADGRLVVFARGADLGSWRVEQQVPGGVWGDWQPHSGVPASDPALGRGADGRLESFHLGFDNALWHKWQTSPNNGWTASWAARGGSLSIL
;
A
#
# COMPACT_ATOMS: atom_id res chain seq x y z
N MET A 1 -7.20 2.37 8.78
CA MET A 1 -5.79 2.07 8.46
C MET A 1 -5.70 2.07 6.95
N ALA A 2 -4.89 2.94 6.36
CA ALA A 2 -4.64 2.92 4.92
C ALA A 2 -3.94 1.60 4.61
N LEU A 3 -4.46 0.84 3.66
CA LEU A 3 -3.88 -0.42 3.22
C LEU A 3 -2.88 -0.05 2.11
N ASP A 4 -1.65 -0.56 2.13
CA ASP A 4 -0.69 -0.43 1.02
C ASP A 4 -0.61 -1.76 0.23
N PRO A 5 -1.55 -2.00 -0.70
CA PRO A 5 -1.47 -3.04 -1.69
C PRO A 5 -0.70 -2.58 -2.94
N GLY A 6 0.12 -3.48 -3.46
CA GLY A 6 1.02 -3.24 -4.56
C GLY A 6 0.39 -2.78 -5.88
N LEU A 7 1.18 -2.02 -6.64
CA LEU A 7 0.92 -1.55 -8.02
C LEU A 7 -0.46 -0.95 -8.35
N ALA A 8 -1.26 -0.58 -7.36
CA ALA A 8 -2.40 0.25 -7.65
C ALA A 8 -1.91 1.66 -8.00
N SER A 9 -2.28 2.16 -9.17
CA SER A 9 -2.23 3.60 -9.51
C SER A 9 -3.11 4.44 -8.59
N THR A 10 -3.95 3.78 -7.81
CA THR A 10 -4.85 4.34 -6.82
C THR A 10 -4.49 3.92 -5.41
N ARG A 11 -4.56 4.83 -4.44
CA ARG A 11 -4.55 4.49 -3.01
C ARG A 11 -5.85 4.86 -2.36
N ILE A 12 -6.14 4.18 -1.25
CA ILE A 12 -7.31 4.47 -0.44
C ILE A 12 -6.92 4.69 1.00
N ALA A 13 -7.52 5.70 1.61
CA ALA A 13 -7.44 5.95 3.03
C ALA A 13 -8.84 6.06 3.63
N ARG A 14 -8.92 5.83 4.95
CA ARG A 14 -10.13 6.09 5.73
C ARG A 14 -9.91 7.35 6.56
N ASN A 15 -10.72 8.37 6.29
CA ASN A 15 -10.80 9.59 7.08
C ASN A 15 -11.13 9.27 8.55
N ALA A 16 -10.89 10.24 9.43
CA ALA A 16 -11.19 10.10 10.86
C ALA A 16 -12.67 9.77 11.13
N ASP A 17 -13.58 10.33 10.32
CA ASP A 17 -15.03 10.11 10.39
C ASP A 17 -15.50 8.77 9.80
N GLY A 18 -14.58 7.96 9.25
CA GLY A 18 -14.91 6.65 8.68
C GLY A 18 -15.18 6.63 7.17
N ARG A 19 -15.24 7.80 6.51
CA ARG A 19 -15.38 7.87 5.04
C ARG A 19 -14.12 7.37 4.36
N LEU A 20 -14.29 6.58 3.31
CA LEU A 20 -13.20 6.25 2.40
C LEU A 20 -12.91 7.40 1.44
N GLU A 21 -11.63 7.60 1.15
CA GLU A 21 -11.14 8.57 0.18
C GLU A 21 -10.05 7.93 -0.67
N LEU A 22 -10.22 8.05 -1.98
CA LEU A 22 -9.36 7.48 -3.00
C LEU A 22 -8.51 8.59 -3.62
N PHE A 23 -7.26 8.25 -3.90
CA PHE A 23 -6.26 9.11 -4.49
C PHE A 23 -5.69 8.41 -5.70
N ALA A 24 -5.53 9.11 -6.82
CA ALA A 24 -5.00 8.57 -8.05
C ALA A 24 -4.24 9.66 -8.81
N THR A 25 -3.32 9.26 -9.67
CA THR A 25 -2.70 10.20 -10.60
C THR A 25 -3.55 10.30 -11.87
N GLY A 26 -3.85 11.53 -12.28
CA GLY A 26 -4.59 11.81 -13.52
C GLY A 26 -3.73 11.62 -14.77
N SER A 27 -4.35 11.63 -15.94
CA SER A 27 -3.63 11.67 -17.24
C SER A 27 -2.81 12.95 -17.44
N ASP A 28 -3.08 13.99 -16.64
CA ASP A 28 -2.32 15.23 -16.54
C ASP A 28 -1.16 15.17 -15.52
N SER A 29 -0.90 13.98 -14.96
CA SER A 29 0.06 13.74 -13.89
C SER A 29 -0.27 14.44 -12.56
N ALA A 30 -1.43 15.08 -12.42
CA ALA A 30 -1.82 15.71 -11.16
C ALA A 30 -2.39 14.67 -10.17
N LEU A 31 -2.37 15.00 -8.88
CA LEU A 31 -3.12 14.24 -7.88
C LEU A 31 -4.61 14.53 -8.02
N TRP A 32 -5.41 13.48 -8.19
CA TRP A 32 -6.86 13.52 -8.14
C TRP A 32 -7.38 12.69 -6.98
N HIS A 33 -8.47 13.13 -6.36
CA HIS A 33 -9.11 12.41 -5.27
C HIS A 33 -10.64 12.45 -5.35
N ILE A 34 -11.28 11.42 -4.80
CA ILE A 34 -12.73 11.23 -4.69
C ILE A 34 -13.03 10.55 -3.36
N TRP A 35 -14.15 10.89 -2.72
CA TRP A 35 -14.46 10.40 -1.38
C TRP A 35 -15.92 9.99 -1.23
N GLN A 36 -16.19 9.12 -0.27
CA GLN A 36 -17.52 8.86 0.23
C GLN A 36 -18.09 10.14 0.86
N THR A 37 -19.37 10.44 0.67
CA THR A 37 -20.06 11.60 1.27
C THR A 37 -20.55 11.32 2.70
N ALA A 38 -20.68 10.05 3.07
CA ALA A 38 -20.93 9.55 4.41
C ALA A 38 -20.29 8.17 4.56
N PRO A 39 -19.91 7.71 5.76
CA PRO A 39 -19.27 6.41 5.95
C PRO A 39 -20.12 5.27 5.37
N GLY A 40 -19.56 4.48 4.45
CA GLY A 40 -20.28 3.39 3.77
C GLY A 40 -21.38 3.85 2.80
N GLY A 41 -21.51 5.16 2.58
CA GLY A 41 -22.51 5.78 1.71
C GLY A 41 -22.06 5.98 0.27
N GLY A 42 -22.75 6.88 -0.43
CA GLY A 42 -22.41 7.26 -1.81
C GLY A 42 -21.06 7.96 -1.93
N TRP A 43 -20.55 8.05 -3.16
CA TRP A 43 -19.32 8.77 -3.49
C TRP A 43 -19.65 10.15 -4.05
N ARG A 44 -18.74 11.11 -3.89
CA ARG A 44 -18.82 12.40 -4.57
C ARG A 44 -19.00 12.18 -6.08
N GLY A 45 -19.86 12.96 -6.72
CA GLY A 45 -20.17 12.76 -8.15
C GLY A 45 -19.06 13.09 -9.15
N ARG A 46 -17.95 13.71 -8.72
CA ARG A 46 -16.80 14.02 -9.58
C ARG A 46 -15.49 13.97 -8.78
N TRP A 47 -14.40 13.71 -9.49
CA TRP A 47 -13.04 13.85 -8.97
C TRP A 47 -12.70 15.32 -8.67
N ALA A 48 -11.85 15.56 -7.69
CA ALA A 48 -11.23 16.86 -7.45
C ALA A 48 -9.72 16.75 -7.68
N SER A 49 -9.10 17.78 -8.25
CA SER A 49 -7.65 17.85 -8.42
C SER A 49 -7.02 18.58 -7.25
N ARG A 50 -5.84 18.14 -6.83
CA ARG A 50 -4.91 18.83 -5.91
C ARG A 50 -3.64 19.30 -6.64
N GLY A 51 -3.67 19.33 -7.98
CA GLY A 51 -2.53 19.76 -8.79
C GLY A 51 -1.28 18.89 -8.55
N GLY A 52 -0.11 19.52 -8.69
CA GLY A 52 1.18 18.83 -8.66
C GLY A 52 1.47 18.10 -9.97
N VAL A 53 2.68 17.54 -10.08
CA VAL A 53 3.11 16.68 -11.19
C VAL A 53 3.79 15.45 -10.59
N LEU A 54 3.02 14.37 -10.46
CA LEU A 54 3.44 13.12 -9.85
C LEU A 54 4.07 12.19 -10.89
N THR A 55 5.23 11.64 -10.55
CA THR A 55 5.95 10.60 -11.29
C THR A 55 5.84 9.22 -10.65
N THR A 56 5.20 9.13 -9.48
CA THR A 56 4.90 7.91 -8.74
C THR A 56 3.39 7.75 -8.56
N ALA A 57 2.94 6.55 -8.23
CA ALA A 57 1.64 6.40 -7.59
C ALA A 57 1.61 7.24 -6.29
N PRO A 58 0.48 7.88 -5.95
CA PRO A 58 0.37 8.60 -4.69
C PRO A 58 0.45 7.60 -3.54
N ALA A 59 1.09 7.98 -2.45
CA ALA A 59 1.06 7.25 -1.19
C ALA A 59 0.27 8.09 -0.17
N VAL A 60 -0.62 7.49 0.60
CA VAL A 60 -1.45 8.23 1.57
C VAL A 60 -1.44 7.53 2.91
N PHE A 61 -1.33 8.31 3.99
CA PHE A 61 -1.51 7.81 5.34
C PHE A 61 -2.31 8.81 6.17
N ARG A 62 -2.90 8.33 7.26
CA ARG A 62 -3.60 9.18 8.22
C ARG A 62 -2.67 9.48 9.39
N ASN A 63 -2.44 10.77 9.63
CA ASN A 63 -1.76 11.29 10.80
C ASN A 63 -2.47 10.90 12.11
N ALA A 64 -1.80 11.05 13.25
CA ALA A 64 -2.33 10.66 14.56
C ALA A 64 -3.53 11.51 14.95
N ASP A 65 -3.54 12.78 14.53
CA ASP A 65 -4.66 13.72 14.68
C ASP A 65 -5.84 13.43 13.75
N GLY A 66 -5.74 12.48 12.83
CA GLY A 66 -6.80 12.09 11.91
C GLY A 66 -6.76 12.74 10.53
N ARG A 67 -5.84 13.69 10.27
CA ARG A 67 -5.64 14.30 8.95
C ARG A 67 -5.04 13.30 7.97
N LEU A 68 -5.55 13.27 6.74
CA LEU A 68 -4.88 12.56 5.65
C LEU A 68 -3.70 13.38 5.13
N GLU A 69 -2.63 12.69 4.77
CA GLU A 69 -1.45 13.27 4.13
C GLU A 69 -0.99 12.36 2.99
N VAL A 70 -0.75 12.99 1.83
CA VAL A 70 -0.42 12.34 0.57
C VAL A 70 1.01 12.71 0.19
N PHE A 71 1.76 11.72 -0.27
CA PHE A 71 3.13 11.81 -0.72
C PHE A 71 3.22 11.38 -2.19
N GLY A 72 4.14 11.96 -2.94
CA GLY A 72 4.43 11.53 -4.30
C GLY A 72 5.77 12.05 -4.80
N GLY A 73 6.36 11.35 -5.78
CA GLY A 73 7.56 11.83 -6.47
C GLY A 73 7.21 12.94 -7.45
N GLY A 74 7.96 14.03 -7.44
CA GLY A 74 7.81 15.14 -8.39
C GLY A 74 8.49 14.88 -9.74
N ALA A 75 8.28 15.76 -10.72
CA ALA A 75 9.02 15.77 -11.99
C ALA A 75 10.52 16.10 -11.81
N ASP A 76 10.86 16.82 -10.74
CA ASP A 76 12.22 17.04 -10.27
C ASP A 76 12.81 15.81 -9.56
N GLY A 77 12.03 14.72 -9.48
CA GLY A 77 12.26 13.46 -8.78
C GLY A 77 12.64 13.59 -7.32
N ARG A 78 12.17 14.64 -6.64
CA ARG A 78 12.13 14.75 -5.19
C ARG A 78 10.83 14.19 -4.64
N VAL A 79 10.75 13.96 -3.34
CA VAL A 79 9.49 13.64 -2.66
C VAL A 79 8.75 14.93 -2.32
N TRP A 80 7.46 14.96 -2.58
CA TRP A 80 6.55 16.04 -2.24
C TRP A 80 5.41 15.52 -1.39
N HIS A 81 4.83 16.38 -0.55
CA HIS A 81 3.66 16.05 0.24
C HIS A 81 2.61 17.17 0.28
N ILE A 82 1.35 16.79 0.52
CA ILE A 82 0.21 17.68 0.74
C ILE A 82 -0.71 17.02 1.78
N TRP A 83 -1.31 17.80 2.66
CA TRP A 83 -2.10 17.29 3.80
C TRP A 83 -3.44 18.00 3.92
N GLN A 84 -4.41 17.32 4.52
CA GLN A 84 -5.58 17.98 5.09
C GLN A 84 -5.12 18.87 6.25
N THR A 85 -5.63 20.10 6.37
CA THR A 85 -5.29 21.05 7.45
C THR A 85 -6.06 20.77 8.73
N GLU A 86 -7.18 20.03 8.64
CA GLU A 86 -7.94 19.48 9.75
C GLU A 86 -8.59 18.15 9.30
N PRO A 87 -8.93 17.21 10.21
CA PRO A 87 -9.40 15.88 9.82
C PRO A 87 -10.64 15.93 8.92
N GLY A 88 -10.52 15.41 7.70
CA GLY A 88 -11.61 15.40 6.71
C GLY A 88 -11.95 16.78 6.11
N GLY A 89 -11.19 17.82 6.44
CA GLY A 89 -11.42 19.20 6.01
C GLY A 89 -10.63 19.60 4.76
N PRO A 90 -10.35 20.91 4.57
CA PRO A 90 -9.62 21.39 3.41
C PRO A 90 -8.17 20.87 3.38
N TRP A 91 -7.57 20.93 2.19
CA TRP A 91 -6.17 20.58 1.97
C TRP A 91 -5.29 21.83 2.03
N ALA A 92 -4.02 21.64 2.37
CA ALA A 92 -2.99 22.64 2.23
C ALA A 92 -3.02 23.25 0.81
N PRO A 93 -2.77 24.57 0.67
CA PRO A 93 -2.97 25.27 -0.59
C PRO A 93 -1.97 24.87 -1.67
N GLU A 94 -0.81 24.35 -1.28
CA GLU A 94 0.28 23.98 -2.17
C GLU A 94 0.99 22.72 -1.68
N TRP A 95 1.64 22.02 -2.63
CA TRP A 95 2.57 20.95 -2.32
C TRP A 95 3.84 21.50 -1.68
N ARG A 96 4.39 20.78 -0.71
CA ARG A 96 5.71 21.09 -0.15
C ARG A 96 6.72 20.00 -0.49
N ALA A 97 7.96 20.40 -0.73
CA ALA A 97 9.05 19.46 -0.91
C ALA A 97 9.38 18.83 0.43
N LEU A 98 9.48 17.51 0.46
CA LEU A 98 9.89 16.74 1.62
C LEU A 98 11.41 16.55 1.55
N GLY A 99 12.15 17.64 1.72
CA GLY A 99 13.61 17.67 1.57
C GLY A 99 14.10 17.51 0.13
N ASP A 100 15.40 17.20 -0.03
CA ASP A 100 16.09 17.18 -1.33
C ASP A 100 16.37 15.77 -1.88
N GLN A 101 15.88 14.72 -1.22
CA GLN A 101 16.17 13.34 -1.59
C GLN A 101 15.62 12.99 -2.97
N ARG A 102 16.52 12.53 -3.85
CA ARG A 102 16.17 12.08 -5.19
C ARG A 102 15.82 10.60 -5.17
N ILE A 103 14.69 10.25 -5.77
CA ILE A 103 14.15 8.89 -5.72
C ILE A 103 14.21 8.19 -7.07
N LEU A 104 14.29 6.86 -7.03
CA LEU A 104 14.04 5.96 -8.15
C LEU A 104 12.82 5.11 -7.85
N GLY A 105 12.17 4.67 -8.93
CA GLY A 105 10.98 3.85 -8.84
C GLY A 105 9.69 4.66 -8.87
N ARG A 106 8.58 3.95 -8.74
CA ARG A 106 7.23 4.45 -9.01
C ARG A 106 6.33 4.43 -7.77
N ARG A 107 6.90 4.17 -6.59
CA ARG A 107 6.20 4.11 -5.31
C ARG A 107 7.02 4.69 -4.17
N ILE A 108 6.27 5.21 -3.21
CA ILE A 108 6.73 5.65 -1.90
C ILE A 108 5.98 4.79 -0.87
N ALA A 109 6.69 4.27 0.13
CA ALA A 109 6.06 3.58 1.24
C ALA A 109 5.95 4.53 2.42
N VAL A 110 4.82 4.51 3.13
CA VAL A 110 4.60 5.36 4.30
C VAL A 110 3.85 4.57 5.36
N PHE A 111 4.25 4.74 6.61
CA PHE A 111 3.55 4.13 7.74
C PHE A 111 3.57 5.06 8.95
N GLN A 112 2.61 4.87 9.85
CA GLN A 112 2.59 5.53 11.15
C GLN A 112 3.20 4.61 12.21
N SER A 113 4.23 5.09 12.90
CA SER A 113 4.85 4.37 14.00
C SER A 113 3.94 4.20 15.22
N GLY A 114 4.38 3.41 16.20
CA GLY A 114 3.62 3.18 17.44
C GLY A 114 3.38 4.45 18.25
N ALA A 115 4.33 5.40 18.20
CA ALA A 115 4.17 6.70 18.84
C ALA A 115 3.34 7.71 18.02
N GLY A 116 2.84 7.35 16.83
CA GLY A 116 1.96 8.20 16.03
C GLY A 116 2.66 9.09 15.00
N ARG A 117 3.96 8.90 14.75
CA ARG A 117 4.72 9.68 13.75
C ARG A 117 4.63 9.02 12.39
N LEU A 118 4.44 9.81 11.33
CA LEU A 118 4.61 9.28 9.97
C LEU A 118 6.09 9.12 9.64
N GLU A 119 6.41 8.01 8.98
CA GLU A 119 7.74 7.71 8.44
C GLU A 119 7.61 7.25 6.98
N VAL A 120 8.45 7.83 6.11
CA VAL A 120 8.40 7.68 4.66
C VAL A 120 9.67 6.99 4.18
N PHE A 121 9.51 5.99 3.32
CA PHE A 121 10.58 5.16 2.79
C PHE A 121 10.57 5.18 1.26
N VAL A 122 11.75 5.33 0.68
CA VAL A 122 11.94 5.39 -0.77
C VAL A 122 13.19 4.63 -1.20
N ARG A 123 13.22 4.22 -2.46
CA ARG A 123 14.47 3.84 -3.12
C ARG A 123 15.15 5.10 -3.64
N GLY A 124 16.38 5.36 -3.24
CA GLY A 124 17.18 6.51 -3.69
C GLY A 124 17.75 6.33 -5.10
N ALA A 125 18.30 7.42 -5.65
CA ALA A 125 19.07 7.43 -6.91
C ALA A 125 20.27 6.47 -6.94
N ASP A 126 20.80 6.15 -5.76
CA ASP A 126 21.88 5.19 -5.51
C ASP A 126 21.40 3.74 -5.32
N ASN A 127 20.10 3.48 -5.47
CA ASN A 127 19.43 2.22 -5.14
C ASN A 127 19.43 1.83 -3.66
N ALA A 128 19.83 2.71 -2.74
CA ALA A 128 19.69 2.45 -1.31
C ALA A 128 18.25 2.70 -0.82
N LEU A 129 17.89 2.13 0.32
CA LEU A 129 16.72 2.56 1.07
C LEU A 129 17.03 3.89 1.75
N TRP A 130 16.20 4.90 1.52
CA TRP A 130 16.25 6.18 2.22
C TRP A 130 14.95 6.41 2.97
N HIS A 131 15.02 7.05 4.14
CA HIS A 131 13.84 7.38 4.92
C HIS A 131 13.92 8.75 5.60
N THR A 132 12.75 9.30 5.93
CA THR A 132 12.55 10.52 6.73
C THR A 132 11.30 10.32 7.58
N TRP A 133 11.22 10.98 8.72
CA TRP A 133 10.12 10.85 9.66
C TRP A 133 9.71 12.21 10.21
N GLN A 134 8.46 12.29 10.68
CA GLN A 134 8.05 13.38 11.54
C GLN A 134 8.83 13.30 12.87
N THR A 135 9.34 14.41 13.37
CA THR A 135 10.13 14.45 14.63
C THR A 135 9.25 14.27 15.87
N GLU A 136 7.97 14.57 15.75
CA GLU A 136 6.93 14.36 16.75
C GLU A 136 5.60 14.09 16.02
N PRO A 137 4.59 13.48 16.66
CA PRO A 137 3.33 13.18 16.00
C PRO A 137 2.69 14.44 15.40
N ASN A 138 2.38 14.40 14.11
CA ASN A 138 1.79 15.51 13.34
C ASN A 138 2.70 16.75 13.20
N GLY A 139 3.97 16.66 13.60
CA GLY A 139 4.93 17.74 13.59
C GLY A 139 5.67 17.92 12.26
N GLY A 140 6.80 18.64 12.34
CA GLY A 140 7.73 18.79 11.22
C GLY A 140 8.48 17.51 10.91
N TRP A 141 9.19 17.50 9.78
CA TRP A 141 9.99 16.37 9.31
C TRP A 141 11.46 16.53 9.68
N THR A 142 12.22 15.43 9.69
CA THR A 142 13.67 15.51 9.83
C THR A 142 14.29 16.43 8.78
N ARG A 143 15.35 17.14 9.17
CA ARG A 143 16.04 18.07 8.27
C ARG A 143 16.68 17.36 7.07
N HIS A 144 17.16 16.14 7.28
CA HIS A 144 17.82 15.34 6.27
C HIS A 144 17.20 13.95 6.22
N TRP A 145 17.17 13.39 5.01
CA TRP A 145 16.90 11.98 4.81
C TRP A 145 18.09 11.17 5.29
N VAL A 146 17.83 9.96 5.79
CA VAL A 146 18.84 9.03 6.26
C VAL A 146 18.86 7.82 5.35
N SER A 147 20.05 7.36 4.98
CA SER A 147 20.23 6.13 4.21
C SER A 147 20.31 4.93 5.15
N ARG A 148 19.65 3.84 4.77
CA ARG A 148 19.81 2.51 5.37
C ARG A 148 20.62 1.57 4.48
N GLY A 149 21.26 2.10 3.43
CA GLY A 149 22.02 1.32 2.48
C GLY A 149 21.16 0.26 1.78
N GLY A 150 21.77 -0.89 1.48
CA GLY A 150 21.15 -1.94 0.67
C GLY A 150 21.23 -1.62 -0.82
N VAL A 151 20.88 -2.62 -1.65
CA VAL A 151 20.80 -2.47 -3.12
C VAL A 151 19.42 -2.93 -3.57
N LEU A 152 18.49 -1.99 -3.61
CA LEU A 152 17.10 -2.22 -3.95
C LEU A 152 16.95 -2.31 -5.47
N ARG A 153 16.18 -3.30 -5.91
CA ARG A 153 15.70 -3.41 -7.29
C ARG A 153 14.23 -3.03 -7.41
N GLY A 154 13.47 -3.18 -6.33
CA GLY A 154 12.07 -2.78 -6.20
C GLY A 154 11.86 -1.52 -5.37
N CYS A 155 10.60 -1.08 -5.26
CA CYS A 155 10.20 -0.10 -4.24
C CYS A 155 10.01 -0.80 -2.88
N PRO A 156 10.18 -0.07 -1.76
CA PRO A 156 9.96 -0.63 -0.43
C PRO A 156 8.47 -0.89 -0.16
N ALA A 157 8.21 -1.87 0.70
CA ALA A 157 6.94 -2.07 1.38
C ALA A 157 7.20 -2.07 2.90
N VAL A 158 6.33 -1.44 3.68
CA VAL A 158 6.52 -1.27 5.12
C VAL A 158 5.28 -1.71 5.89
N PHE A 159 5.49 -2.32 7.06
CA PHE A 159 4.43 -2.58 8.01
C PHE A 159 4.96 -2.53 9.44
N GLN A 160 4.05 -2.38 10.40
CA GLN A 160 4.38 -2.41 11.81
C GLN A 160 4.20 -3.81 12.41
N ASN A 161 5.24 -4.30 13.09
CA ASN A 161 5.20 -5.49 13.93
C ASN A 161 4.19 -5.35 15.08
N ALA A 162 3.85 -6.47 15.73
CA ALA A 162 2.94 -6.46 16.89
C ALA A 162 3.45 -5.63 18.07
N ASP A 163 4.78 -5.50 18.21
CA ASP A 163 5.46 -4.74 19.27
C ASP A 163 5.63 -3.25 18.95
N GLY A 164 5.15 -2.78 17.80
CA GLY A 164 5.20 -1.38 17.41
C GLY A 164 6.37 -0.98 16.50
N ARG A 165 7.34 -1.88 16.28
CA ARG A 165 8.50 -1.63 15.41
C ARG A 165 8.11 -1.66 13.94
N LEU A 166 8.60 -0.70 13.16
CA LEU A 166 8.48 -0.76 11.70
C LEU A 166 9.47 -1.78 11.12
N GLU A 167 9.03 -2.47 10.07
CA GLU A 167 9.86 -3.37 9.28
C GLU A 167 9.61 -3.14 7.80
N VAL A 168 10.70 -3.01 7.05
CA VAL A 168 10.71 -2.68 5.62
C VAL A 168 11.20 -3.87 4.83
N PHE A 169 10.48 -4.20 3.79
CA PHE A 169 10.71 -5.29 2.86
C PHE A 169 10.98 -4.74 1.48
N VAL A 170 11.98 -5.31 0.80
CA VAL A 170 12.39 -4.88 -0.53
C VAL A 170 12.73 -6.09 -1.38
N ARG A 171 12.59 -5.94 -2.69
CA ARG A 171 13.25 -6.82 -3.65
C ARG A 171 14.69 -6.34 -3.87
N GLY A 172 15.67 -7.18 -3.57
CA GLY A 172 17.10 -6.93 -3.77
C GLY A 172 17.55 -7.03 -5.22
N ALA A 173 18.81 -6.68 -5.48
CA ALA A 173 19.44 -6.79 -6.80
C ALA A 173 19.50 -8.24 -7.34
N ASP A 174 19.49 -9.22 -6.44
CA ASP A 174 19.45 -10.67 -6.69
C ASP A 174 18.01 -11.21 -6.84
N ASP A 175 17.02 -10.32 -6.95
CA ASP A 175 15.59 -10.63 -6.96
C ASP A 175 15.11 -11.38 -5.69
N ALA A 176 15.92 -11.49 -4.62
CA ALA A 176 15.47 -12.05 -3.33
C ALA A 176 14.70 -11.01 -2.49
N LEU A 177 13.92 -11.49 -1.52
CA LEU A 177 13.34 -10.63 -0.49
C LEU A 177 14.41 -10.29 0.55
N TRP A 178 14.65 -9.00 0.73
CA TRP A 178 15.49 -8.46 1.80
C TRP A 178 14.65 -7.61 2.74
N HIS A 179 15.02 -7.58 4.01
CA HIS A 179 14.33 -6.77 5.01
C HIS A 179 15.26 -6.18 6.06
N THR A 180 14.81 -5.10 6.68
CA THR A 180 15.42 -4.43 7.83
C THR A 180 14.31 -3.91 8.74
N TRP A 181 14.59 -3.75 10.03
CA TRP A 181 13.59 -3.41 11.04
C TRP A 181 14.15 -2.45 12.08
N GLN A 182 13.28 -1.66 12.69
CA GLN A 182 13.59 -0.93 13.92
C GLN A 182 13.89 -1.94 15.04
N THR A 183 14.87 -1.70 15.90
CA THR A 183 15.22 -2.55 17.06
C THR A 183 14.30 -2.32 18.25
N GLU A 184 13.70 -1.14 18.33
CA GLU A 184 12.64 -0.75 19.26
C GLU A 184 11.72 0.25 18.55
N PRO A 185 10.43 0.39 18.96
CA PRO A 185 9.53 1.31 18.30
C PRO A 185 10.14 2.71 18.25
N ASP A 186 10.15 3.32 17.07
CA ASP A 186 10.66 4.68 16.87
C ASP A 186 12.17 4.89 17.14
N GLY A 187 12.91 3.80 17.39
CA GLY A 187 14.35 3.82 17.64
C GLY A 187 15.21 3.51 16.43
N ASP A 188 16.45 3.09 16.70
CA ASP A 188 17.41 2.75 15.65
C ASP A 188 16.97 1.53 14.84
N TRP A 189 17.52 1.44 13.63
CA TRP A 189 17.31 0.32 12.72
C TRP A 189 18.42 -0.70 12.85
N TYR A 190 18.07 -1.98 12.71
CA TYR A 190 19.02 -3.08 12.69
C TYR A 190 20.16 -2.80 11.69
N PRO A 191 21.43 -3.02 12.09
CA PRO A 191 22.57 -2.46 11.36
C PRO A 191 22.85 -3.14 10.02
N SER A 192 22.31 -4.33 9.79
CA SER A 192 22.49 -5.09 8.54
C SER A 192 21.15 -5.48 7.92
N TRP A 193 21.17 -5.75 6.62
CA TRP A 193 20.03 -6.32 5.92
C TRP A 193 20.01 -7.83 6.11
N ALA A 194 18.81 -8.40 6.29
CA ALA A 194 18.62 -9.84 6.30
C ALA A 194 17.91 -10.28 5.01
N SER A 195 18.32 -11.40 4.43
CA SER A 195 17.65 -12.01 3.28
C SER A 195 16.69 -13.09 3.75
N ARG A 196 15.52 -13.18 3.13
CA ARG A 196 14.57 -14.31 3.22
C ARG A 196 14.56 -15.14 1.94
N GLY A 197 15.57 -14.96 1.07
CA GLY A 197 15.67 -15.65 -0.20
C GLY A 197 14.43 -15.43 -1.08
N GLY A 198 14.05 -16.48 -1.81
CA GLY A 198 13.00 -16.39 -2.82
C GLY A 198 13.54 -15.83 -4.14
N ASP A 199 12.64 -15.68 -5.10
CA ASP A 199 12.90 -15.14 -6.44
C ASP A 199 11.67 -14.32 -6.83
N LEU A 200 11.78 -13.00 -6.72
CA LEU A 200 10.69 -12.04 -6.82
C LEU A 200 10.72 -11.36 -8.18
N ARG A 201 9.65 -11.55 -8.95
CA ARG A 201 9.42 -10.85 -10.22
C ARG A 201 8.93 -9.42 -10.01
N ALA A 202 8.31 -9.12 -8.87
CA ALA A 202 7.72 -7.83 -8.54
C ALA A 202 7.98 -7.45 -7.07
N ASP A 203 7.63 -6.22 -6.69
CA ASP A 203 7.78 -5.75 -5.31
C ASP A 203 6.92 -6.58 -4.34
N PRO A 204 7.35 -6.74 -3.08
CA PRO A 204 6.56 -7.47 -2.09
C PRO A 204 5.35 -6.66 -1.63
N ALA A 205 4.32 -7.35 -1.18
CA ALA A 205 3.24 -6.80 -0.37
C ALA A 205 3.30 -7.43 1.03
N VAL A 206 3.04 -6.65 2.08
CA VAL A 206 3.13 -7.13 3.47
C VAL A 206 1.88 -6.75 4.24
N PHE A 207 1.45 -7.64 5.14
CA PHE A 207 0.38 -7.38 6.08
C PHE A 207 0.62 -8.07 7.43
N ARG A 208 -0.01 -7.56 8.49
CA ARG A 208 -0.02 -8.22 9.80
C ARG A 208 -1.29 -9.06 9.98
N ASN A 209 -1.11 -10.35 10.22
CA ASN A 209 -2.16 -11.26 10.62
C ASN A 209 -2.82 -10.80 11.93
N GLN A 210 -4.04 -11.28 12.20
CA GLN A 210 -4.75 -10.93 13.45
C GLN A 210 -3.99 -11.34 14.71
N ASP A 211 -3.22 -12.43 14.63
CA ASP A 211 -2.36 -12.90 15.72
C ASP A 211 -1.09 -12.07 15.93
N GLY A 212 -0.83 -11.08 15.08
CA GLY A 212 0.32 -10.17 15.18
C GLY A 212 1.53 -10.53 14.31
N ARG A 213 1.50 -11.67 13.61
CA ARG A 213 2.61 -12.07 12.71
C ARG A 213 2.57 -11.29 11.40
N LEU A 214 3.71 -10.77 10.96
CA LEU A 214 3.84 -10.26 9.60
C LEU A 214 3.86 -11.42 8.59
N GLU A 215 3.23 -11.20 7.44
CA GLU A 215 3.22 -12.10 6.29
C GLU A 215 3.44 -11.30 5.02
N VAL A 216 4.37 -11.78 4.20
CA VAL A 216 4.83 -11.14 2.97
C VAL A 216 4.42 -12.00 1.79
N PHE A 217 3.84 -11.36 0.78
CA PHE A 217 3.40 -11.95 -0.47
C PHE A 217 4.20 -11.37 -1.62
N ALA A 218 4.60 -12.20 -2.56
CA ALA A 218 5.28 -11.74 -3.76
C ALA A 218 5.03 -12.66 -4.96
N MET A 219 5.15 -12.09 -6.15
CA MET A 219 5.06 -12.84 -7.40
C MET A 219 6.41 -13.42 -7.78
N ALA A 220 6.44 -14.70 -8.14
CA ALA A 220 7.63 -15.36 -8.69
C ALA A 220 7.69 -15.29 -10.24
N PRO A 221 8.84 -15.59 -10.87
CA PRO A 221 8.98 -15.53 -12.33
C PRO A 221 8.04 -16.44 -13.12
N ASP A 222 7.62 -17.56 -12.50
CA ASP A 222 6.63 -18.51 -13.02
C ASP A 222 5.18 -17.97 -12.92
N ASN A 223 5.01 -16.69 -12.57
CA ASN A 223 3.73 -16.02 -12.38
C ASN A 223 2.90 -16.63 -11.24
N THR A 224 3.50 -17.31 -10.26
CA THR A 224 2.77 -17.79 -9.08
C THR A 224 2.89 -16.84 -7.90
N LEU A 225 1.83 -16.71 -7.11
CA LEU A 225 1.88 -16.02 -5.83
C LEU A 225 2.60 -16.92 -4.81
N ARG A 226 3.64 -16.38 -4.16
CA ARG A 226 4.33 -17.02 -3.05
C ARG A 226 4.23 -16.16 -1.80
N HIS A 227 4.33 -16.79 -0.64
CA HIS A 227 4.30 -16.07 0.63
C HIS A 227 5.20 -16.70 1.70
N VAL A 228 5.62 -15.87 2.65
CA VAL A 228 6.43 -16.24 3.82
C VAL A 228 5.97 -15.41 5.01
N TRP A 229 6.00 -15.97 6.22
CA TRP A 229 5.46 -15.33 7.42
C TRP A 229 6.40 -15.48 8.62
N GLN A 230 6.25 -14.59 9.59
CA GLN A 230 6.82 -14.77 10.91
C GLN A 230 6.17 -15.98 11.60
N SER A 231 6.96 -16.82 12.26
CA SER A 231 6.51 -18.01 13.01
C SER A 231 5.82 -17.63 14.33
N THR A 232 6.23 -16.52 14.94
CA THR A 232 5.60 -15.89 16.11
C THR A 232 5.60 -14.37 15.93
N PRO A 233 4.70 -13.61 16.57
CA PRO A 233 4.66 -12.16 16.42
C PRO A 233 6.01 -11.51 16.75
N GLY A 234 6.61 -10.79 15.79
CA GLY A 234 7.93 -10.15 15.94
C GLY A 234 9.12 -11.12 16.01
N GLY A 235 8.89 -12.43 15.81
CA GLY A 235 9.91 -13.48 15.92
C GLY A 235 10.56 -13.85 14.59
N GLY A 236 11.15 -15.05 14.57
CA GLY A 236 11.76 -15.63 13.37
C GLY A 236 10.75 -15.90 12.25
N TRP A 237 11.25 -16.13 11.04
CA TRP A 237 10.44 -16.39 9.85
C TRP A 237 10.36 -17.89 9.54
N HIS A 238 9.30 -18.30 8.87
CA HIS A 238 9.21 -19.64 8.28
C HIS A 238 10.39 -19.87 7.32
N GLY A 239 10.96 -21.07 7.35
CA GLY A 239 12.24 -21.36 6.67
C GLY A 239 12.17 -21.47 5.15
N SER A 240 10.96 -21.53 4.57
CA SER A 240 10.74 -21.61 3.13
C SER A 240 9.51 -20.81 2.69
N TRP A 241 9.54 -20.37 1.44
CA TRP A 241 8.39 -19.76 0.77
C TRP A 241 7.35 -20.83 0.44
N ALA A 242 6.10 -20.60 0.81
CA ALA A 242 4.99 -21.44 0.38
C ALA A 242 4.44 -20.94 -0.96
N ASN A 243 4.03 -21.87 -1.82
CA ASN A 243 3.44 -21.58 -3.12
C ASN A 243 1.90 -21.58 -3.02
N ARG A 244 1.25 -20.51 -3.48
CA ARG A 244 -0.21 -20.40 -3.59
C ARG A 244 -0.74 -20.57 -5.01
N GLY A 245 0.15 -20.81 -5.97
CA GLY A 245 -0.18 -21.05 -7.36
C GLY A 245 -0.96 -19.91 -7.99
N GLY A 246 -1.68 -20.25 -9.06
CA GLY A 246 -2.46 -19.32 -9.87
C GLY A 246 -1.55 -18.46 -10.76
N PRO A 247 -1.70 -18.49 -12.10
CA PRO A 247 -0.96 -17.57 -12.95
C PRO A 247 -1.50 -16.16 -12.69
N ARG A 248 -0.72 -15.34 -11.98
CA ARG A 248 -1.00 -13.95 -11.66
C ARG A 248 0.08 -13.04 -12.21
N VAL A 249 -0.26 -11.80 -12.45
CA VAL A 249 0.63 -10.76 -12.95
C VAL A 249 0.51 -9.52 -12.09
N GLY A 250 1.54 -8.68 -12.10
CA GLY A 250 1.57 -7.47 -11.29
C GLY A 250 2.03 -7.71 -9.85
N VAL A 251 1.65 -6.82 -8.94
CA VAL A 251 1.89 -6.94 -7.50
C VAL A 251 0.56 -7.25 -6.81
N PRO A 252 0.52 -8.23 -5.89
CA PRO A 252 -0.68 -8.53 -5.13
C PRO A 252 -1.09 -7.39 -4.20
N ALA A 253 -2.39 -7.31 -3.97
CA ALA A 253 -3.00 -6.48 -2.96
C ALA A 253 -3.42 -7.33 -1.77
N VAL A 254 -3.02 -6.97 -0.55
CA VAL A 254 -3.43 -7.68 0.66
C VAL A 254 -4.17 -6.75 1.61
N CYS A 255 -5.25 -7.26 2.20
CA CYS A 255 -5.94 -6.59 3.30
C CYS A 255 -6.53 -7.61 4.27
N GLN A 256 -7.10 -7.10 5.35
CA GLN A 256 -7.75 -7.92 6.38
C GLN A 256 -9.26 -7.69 6.34
N GLU A 257 -10.01 -8.79 6.25
CA GLU A 257 -11.45 -8.88 6.43
C GLU A 257 -11.87 -8.41 7.83
N ALA A 258 -13.17 -8.20 8.07
CA ALA A 258 -13.65 -7.74 9.37
C ALA A 258 -13.47 -8.80 10.47
N ASP A 259 -13.51 -10.08 10.11
CA ASP A 259 -13.27 -11.21 11.02
C ASP A 259 -11.78 -11.49 11.30
N GLY A 260 -10.87 -10.76 10.66
CA GLY A 260 -9.43 -10.88 10.87
C GLY A 260 -8.70 -11.78 9.86
N ARG A 261 -9.41 -12.46 8.96
CA ARG A 261 -8.80 -13.22 7.86
C ARG A 261 -8.09 -12.28 6.90
N LEU A 262 -6.92 -12.69 6.41
CA LEU A 262 -6.29 -12.01 5.28
C LEU A 262 -6.92 -12.45 3.97
N VAL A 263 -7.06 -11.49 3.05
CA VAL A 263 -7.45 -11.73 1.66
C VAL A 263 -6.44 -11.05 0.74
N VAL A 264 -6.06 -11.76 -0.32
CA VAL A 264 -5.17 -11.30 -1.37
C VAL A 264 -5.93 -11.20 -2.67
N PHE A 265 -5.81 -10.06 -3.35
CA PHE A 265 -6.28 -9.85 -4.70
C PHE A 265 -5.10 -9.73 -5.65
N ALA A 266 -5.25 -10.29 -6.84
CA ALA A 266 -4.25 -10.17 -7.89
C ALA A 266 -4.93 -10.20 -9.26
N ARG A 267 -4.25 -9.65 -10.27
CA ARG A 267 -4.66 -9.82 -11.66
C ARG A 267 -4.15 -11.17 -12.16
N GLY A 268 -4.98 -11.91 -12.87
CA GLY A 268 -4.61 -13.16 -13.52
C GLY A 268 -3.86 -12.92 -14.84
N ALA A 269 -3.15 -13.94 -15.33
CA ALA A 269 -2.58 -13.90 -16.69
C ALA A 269 -3.65 -13.81 -17.80
N ASP A 270 -4.89 -14.17 -17.46
CA ASP A 270 -6.11 -13.96 -18.24
C ASP A 270 -6.63 -12.51 -18.17
N LEU A 271 -5.89 -11.61 -17.53
CA LEU A 271 -6.27 -10.23 -17.20
C LEU A 271 -7.50 -10.12 -16.30
N GLY A 272 -8.01 -11.22 -15.74
CA GLY A 272 -9.13 -11.23 -14.81
C GLY A 272 -8.73 -10.77 -13.42
N SER A 273 -9.68 -10.24 -12.64
CA SER A 273 -9.46 -10.05 -11.19
C SER A 273 -9.71 -11.36 -10.44
N TRP A 274 -8.80 -11.73 -9.55
CA TRP A 274 -8.85 -12.94 -8.73
C TRP A 274 -8.61 -12.62 -7.27
N ARG A 275 -9.24 -13.39 -6.36
CA ARG A 275 -9.01 -13.28 -4.92
C ARG A 275 -8.77 -14.65 -4.28
N VAL A 276 -8.01 -14.66 -3.19
CA VAL A 276 -7.82 -15.83 -2.32
C VAL A 276 -7.80 -15.34 -0.88
N GLU A 277 -8.40 -16.10 0.03
CA GLU A 277 -8.56 -15.70 1.43
C GLU A 277 -8.17 -16.84 2.37
N GLN A 278 -7.72 -16.49 3.57
CA GLN A 278 -7.57 -17.45 4.65
C GLN A 278 -8.94 -18.06 5.00
N GLN A 279 -8.96 -19.33 5.40
CA GLN A 279 -10.18 -20.01 5.86
C GLN A 279 -10.57 -19.58 7.28
N VAL A 280 -9.57 -19.33 8.12
CA VAL A 280 -9.70 -18.78 9.47
C VAL A 280 -8.55 -17.79 9.70
N PRO A 281 -8.68 -16.81 10.59
CA PRO A 281 -7.63 -15.81 10.81
C PRO A 281 -6.28 -16.44 11.15
N GLY A 282 -5.23 -16.11 10.40
CA GLY A 282 -3.88 -16.66 10.58
C GLY A 282 -3.73 -18.14 10.19
N GLY A 283 -4.78 -18.76 9.63
CA GLY A 283 -4.80 -20.16 9.25
C GLY A 283 -4.40 -20.43 7.80
N VAL A 284 -4.78 -21.61 7.31
CA VAL A 284 -4.53 -22.03 5.92
C VAL A 284 -5.34 -21.21 4.93
N TRP A 285 -4.77 -21.07 3.72
CA TRP A 285 -5.39 -20.36 2.60
C TRP A 285 -6.34 -21.27 1.82
N GLY A 286 -7.50 -20.74 1.42
CA GLY A 286 -8.43 -21.39 0.50
C GLY A 286 -7.96 -21.35 -0.96
N ASP A 287 -8.86 -21.69 -1.88
CA ASP A 287 -8.58 -21.67 -3.32
C ASP A 287 -8.85 -20.31 -3.95
N TRP A 288 -8.19 -20.04 -5.07
CA TRP A 288 -8.45 -18.85 -5.86
C TRP A 288 -9.88 -18.82 -6.40
N GLN A 289 -10.56 -17.71 -6.16
CA GLN A 289 -11.91 -17.44 -6.65
C GLN A 289 -11.87 -16.30 -7.67
N PRO A 290 -12.64 -16.39 -8.77
CA PRO A 290 -12.77 -15.28 -9.70
C PRO A 290 -13.45 -14.10 -8.98
N HIS A 291 -12.93 -12.90 -9.20
CA HIS A 291 -13.51 -11.66 -8.71
C HIS A 291 -14.21 -10.85 -9.82
N SER A 292 -14.25 -11.40 -11.05
CA SER A 292 -14.81 -10.81 -12.28
C SER A 292 -14.17 -9.48 -12.69
N GLY A 293 -14.42 -9.03 -13.92
CA GLY A 293 -13.84 -7.80 -14.46
C GLY A 293 -12.43 -8.01 -15.02
N VAL A 294 -11.98 -7.04 -15.83
CA VAL A 294 -10.73 -7.11 -16.59
C VAL A 294 -9.88 -5.86 -16.29
N PRO A 295 -9.16 -5.83 -15.16
CA PRO A 295 -8.40 -4.67 -14.74
C PRO A 295 -7.15 -4.39 -15.59
N ALA A 296 -6.94 -3.11 -15.92
CA ALA A 296 -5.72 -2.60 -16.53
C ALA A 296 -4.61 -2.32 -15.50
N SER A 297 -4.97 -2.02 -14.25
CA SER A 297 -4.04 -1.83 -13.12
C SER A 297 -4.10 -3.00 -12.13
N ASP A 298 -3.16 -3.02 -11.18
CA ASP A 298 -3.31 -3.90 -10.03
C ASP A 298 -4.36 -3.36 -9.05
N PRO A 299 -4.98 -4.23 -8.24
CA PRO A 299 -6.12 -3.86 -7.40
C PRO A 299 -5.70 -3.00 -6.20
N ALA A 300 -6.52 -2.02 -5.85
CA ALA A 300 -6.51 -1.37 -4.54
C ALA A 300 -7.63 -1.92 -3.65
N LEU A 301 -7.36 -2.04 -2.36
CA LEU A 301 -8.30 -2.56 -1.37
C LEU A 301 -8.47 -1.57 -0.23
N GLY A 302 -9.70 -1.40 0.21
CA GLY A 302 -10.13 -0.55 1.33
C GLY A 302 -11.02 -1.31 2.28
N ARG A 303 -10.99 -1.01 3.58
CA ARG A 303 -12.01 -1.45 4.53
C ARG A 303 -12.79 -0.25 5.06
N GLY A 304 -14.08 -0.22 4.75
CA GLY A 304 -15.04 0.77 5.25
C GLY A 304 -15.16 0.76 6.77
N ALA A 305 -15.79 1.79 7.33
CA ALA A 305 -16.09 1.86 8.76
C ALA A 305 -17.09 0.78 9.20
N ASP A 306 -17.93 0.31 8.28
CA ASP A 306 -18.90 -0.76 8.46
C ASP A 306 -18.28 -2.18 8.39
N GLY A 307 -16.96 -2.27 8.20
CA GLY A 307 -16.23 -3.53 8.12
C GLY A 307 -16.21 -4.17 6.72
N ARG A 308 -16.95 -3.63 5.74
CA ARG A 308 -16.94 -4.17 4.38
C ARG A 308 -15.65 -3.84 3.66
N LEU A 309 -15.19 -4.78 2.85
CA LEU A 309 -14.12 -4.53 1.89
C LEU A 309 -14.65 -3.88 0.61
N GLU A 310 -13.86 -2.96 0.09
CA GLU A 310 -14.05 -2.27 -1.18
C GLU A 310 -12.80 -2.48 -2.04
N SER A 311 -13.00 -2.88 -3.29
CA SER A 311 -11.96 -3.16 -4.28
C SER A 311 -12.06 -2.19 -5.44
N PHE A 312 -10.90 -1.70 -5.90
CA PHE A 312 -10.79 -0.72 -6.96
C PHE A 312 -9.74 -1.13 -7.97
N HIS A 313 -9.94 -0.79 -9.24
CA HIS A 313 -8.92 -0.92 -10.27
C HIS A 313 -9.19 0.07 -11.42
N LEU A 314 -8.16 0.40 -12.19
CA LEU A 314 -8.34 1.09 -13.46
C LEU A 314 -8.78 0.12 -14.55
N GLY A 315 -9.79 0.51 -15.32
CA GLY A 315 -10.14 -0.17 -16.56
C GLY A 315 -9.25 0.29 -17.71
N PHE A 316 -9.35 -0.40 -18.85
CA PHE A 316 -8.68 0.03 -20.10
C PHE A 316 -9.24 1.33 -20.68
N ASP A 317 -10.38 1.80 -20.16
CA ASP A 317 -10.99 3.09 -20.42
C ASP A 317 -10.39 4.22 -19.56
N ASN A 318 -9.35 3.94 -18.78
CA ASN A 318 -8.72 4.87 -17.82
C ASN A 318 -9.65 5.38 -16.72
N ALA A 319 -10.83 4.78 -16.56
CA ALA A 319 -11.75 5.08 -15.46
C ALA A 319 -11.43 4.19 -14.26
N LEU A 320 -11.72 4.70 -13.06
CA LEU A 320 -11.70 3.87 -11.86
C LEU A 320 -12.98 3.05 -11.78
N TRP A 321 -12.83 1.75 -11.56
CA TRP A 321 -13.92 0.82 -11.31
C TRP A 321 -13.90 0.38 -9.85
N HIS A 322 -15.09 0.20 -9.29
CA HIS A 322 -15.28 -0.10 -7.88
C HIS A 322 -16.24 -1.29 -7.71
N LYS A 323 -15.88 -2.21 -6.81
CA LYS A 323 -16.71 -3.33 -6.38
C LYS A 323 -16.56 -3.50 -4.87
N TRP A 324 -17.65 -3.78 -4.17
CA TRP A 324 -17.66 -3.84 -2.71
C TRP A 324 -18.44 -5.03 -2.19
N GLN A 325 -18.12 -5.44 -0.97
CA GLN A 325 -18.88 -6.46 -0.25
C GLN A 325 -20.31 -5.99 0.02
N THR A 326 -21.26 -6.93 0.02
CA THR A 326 -22.66 -6.63 0.39
C THR A 326 -22.86 -6.65 1.91
N SER A 327 -22.01 -7.38 2.62
CA SER A 327 -21.95 -7.47 4.08
C SER A 327 -20.51 -7.80 4.50
N PRO A 328 -20.06 -7.44 5.72
CA PRO A 328 -18.71 -7.80 6.16
C PRO A 328 -18.45 -9.29 6.02
N ASN A 329 -17.29 -9.65 5.46
CA ASN A 329 -16.83 -11.03 5.23
C ASN A 329 -17.68 -11.86 4.25
N ASN A 330 -18.73 -11.30 3.64
CA ASN A 330 -19.65 -12.08 2.84
C ASN A 330 -20.25 -11.33 1.64
N GLY A 331 -20.23 -12.02 0.50
CA GLY A 331 -20.79 -11.55 -0.76
C GLY A 331 -20.04 -10.37 -1.35
N TRP A 332 -20.18 -10.20 -2.66
CA TRP A 332 -19.76 -9.01 -3.38
C TRP A 332 -20.90 -8.56 -4.27
N THR A 333 -20.98 -7.26 -4.51
CA THR A 333 -21.84 -6.72 -5.57
C THR A 333 -21.64 -7.49 -6.87
N ALA A 334 -22.72 -7.72 -7.63
CA ALA A 334 -22.65 -8.58 -8.82
C ALA A 334 -21.79 -7.96 -9.94
N SER A 335 -21.90 -6.64 -10.11
CA SER A 335 -21.23 -5.87 -11.16
C SER A 335 -20.24 -4.86 -10.59
N TRP A 336 -19.23 -4.52 -11.38
CA TRP A 336 -18.39 -3.36 -11.13
C TRP A 336 -19.16 -2.07 -11.43
N ALA A 337 -18.99 -1.05 -10.58
CA ALA A 337 -19.55 0.28 -10.79
C ALA A 337 -18.43 1.26 -11.16
N ALA A 338 -18.65 2.06 -12.20
CA ALA A 338 -17.73 3.11 -12.56
C ALA A 338 -17.71 4.21 -11.49
N ARG A 339 -16.50 4.76 -11.26
CA ARG A 339 -16.24 6.00 -10.53
C ARG A 339 -15.67 7.07 -11.46
N GLY A 340 -15.61 6.79 -12.76
CA GLY A 340 -15.17 7.71 -13.80
C GLY A 340 -13.73 8.17 -13.61
N GLY A 341 -13.42 9.34 -14.16
CA GLY A 341 -12.08 9.91 -14.18
C GLY A 341 -11.34 9.60 -15.50
N SER A 342 -10.19 10.25 -15.66
CA SER A 342 -9.19 9.96 -16.70
C SER A 342 -7.86 9.81 -15.98
N LEU A 343 -7.56 8.58 -15.55
CA LEU A 343 -6.49 8.27 -14.62
C LEU A 343 -5.33 7.54 -15.31
N SER A 344 -4.15 7.62 -14.72
CA SER A 344 -2.93 7.02 -15.24
C SER A 344 -2.54 5.77 -14.46
N ILE A 345 -1.91 4.81 -15.12
CA ILE A 345 -1.41 3.54 -14.54
C ILE A 345 0.00 3.67 -13.92
N LEU A 346 0.45 4.88 -13.57
CA LEU A 346 1.84 5.18 -13.18
C LEU A 346 2.47 4.20 -12.19
#